data_AF-A0A357EWM7-F1
#
_entry.id   AF-A0A357EWM7-F1
#
_cell.length_a   1.000
_cell.length_b   1.000
_cell.length_c   1.000
_cell.angle_alpha   90.00
_cell.angle_beta   90.00
_cell.angle_gamma   90.00
#
_symmetry.space_group_name_H-M   'P 1'
#
loop_
_entity.id
_entity.type
_entity.pdbx_description
1 polymer ?
#
loop_
_entity_poly.entity_id
_entity_poly.type
_entity_poly.pdbx_seq_one_letter_code
_entity_poly.pdbx_strand_id
1 'polypeptide(L)'
;MNITHLECALCGLRHEARTLQNLCTDCGKPLLARYDLAAAAQTMTPSNIAEREAGLWRYREVLPIEDWNNVVSFGEGWTPLLNARRIAATLPVEIDLFIKDEGQNPTQSFKARRMTAAISVA
;
A
#
# COMPACT_ATOMS: atom_id res chain seq x y z
N MET A 1 -13.98 7.07 -0.24
CA MET A 1 -12.66 7.01 -0.91
C MET A 1 -11.74 8.03 -0.29
N ASN A 2 -10.51 7.65 0.06
CA ASN A 2 -9.53 8.54 0.71
C ASN A 2 -8.56 9.23 -0.28
N ILE A 3 -8.71 8.94 -1.57
CA ILE A 3 -7.99 9.61 -2.66
C ILE A 3 -8.70 10.93 -2.98
N THR A 4 -7.93 12.02 -3.04
CA THR A 4 -8.43 13.35 -3.40
C THR A 4 -8.37 13.58 -4.91
N HIS A 5 -7.29 13.15 -5.57
CA HIS A 5 -7.09 13.25 -7.02
C HIS A 5 -5.95 12.33 -7.47
N LEU A 6 -5.80 12.19 -8.78
CA LEU A 6 -4.59 11.65 -9.41
C LEU A 6 -3.72 12.81 -9.89
N GLU A 7 -2.40 12.66 -9.78
CA GLU A 7 -1.45 13.69 -10.18
C GLU A 7 -0.39 13.10 -11.10
N CYS A 8 -0.11 13.75 -12.22
CA CYS A 8 0.96 13.31 -13.12
C CYS A 8 2.32 13.37 -12.43
N ALA A 9 3.05 12.26 -12.45
CA ALA A 9 4.36 12.14 -11.81
C ALA A 9 5.45 13.05 -12.43
N LEU A 10 5.20 13.60 -13.64
CA LEU A 10 6.15 14.48 -14.33
C LEU A 10 5.69 15.94 -14.38
N CYS A 11 4.50 16.21 -14.93
CA CYS A 11 4.04 17.60 -15.15
C CYS A 11 3.14 18.14 -14.03
N GLY A 12 2.76 17.31 -13.05
CA GLY A 12 1.90 17.73 -11.93
C GLY A 12 0.44 17.98 -12.30
N LEU A 13 0.01 17.73 -13.56
CA LEU A 13 -1.37 17.88 -13.97
C LEU A 13 -2.29 17.00 -13.10
N ARG A 14 -3.37 17.60 -12.62
CA ARG A 14 -4.38 16.92 -11.80
C ARG A 14 -5.43 16.25 -12.68
N HIS A 15 -5.82 15.05 -12.31
CA HIS A 15 -6.86 14.26 -12.93
C HIS A 15 -7.87 13.80 -11.87
N GLU A 16 -9.12 13.64 -12.28
CA GLU A 16 -10.18 13.08 -11.44
C GLU A 16 -9.85 11.63 -11.05
N ALA A 17 -10.07 11.29 -9.78
CA ALA A 17 -9.71 9.98 -9.24
C ALA A 17 -10.65 8.86 -9.68
N ARG A 18 -11.90 9.21 -10.02
CA ARG A 18 -12.93 8.25 -10.43
C ARG A 18 -13.00 8.04 -11.94
N THR A 19 -12.25 8.82 -12.71
CA THR A 19 -12.20 8.66 -14.15
C THR A 19 -11.21 7.56 -14.49
N LEU A 20 -11.65 6.56 -15.27
CA LEU A 20 -10.77 5.51 -15.77
C LEU A 20 -9.68 6.14 -16.64
N GLN A 21 -8.45 6.18 -16.11
CA GLN A 21 -7.34 6.88 -16.70
C GLN A 21 -6.05 6.09 -16.48
N ASN A 22 -5.35 5.74 -17.57
CA ASN A 22 -4.08 5.02 -17.48
C ASN A 22 -2.88 5.96 -17.32
N LEU A 23 -2.83 7.02 -18.13
CA LEU A 23 -1.70 7.95 -18.23
C LEU A 23 -2.20 9.39 -18.21
N CYS A 24 -1.33 10.34 -17.90
CA CYS A 24 -1.63 11.76 -18.01
C CYS A 24 -2.12 12.12 -19.43
N THR A 25 -3.24 12.85 -19.51
CA THR A 25 -3.86 13.29 -20.78
C THR A 25 -3.03 14.31 -21.55
N ASP A 26 -2.05 14.94 -20.91
CA ASP A 26 -1.18 15.96 -21.51
C ASP A 26 0.16 15.35 -21.95
N CYS A 27 0.93 14.80 -21.02
CA CYS A 27 2.30 14.34 -21.30
C CYS A 27 2.49 12.82 -21.36
N GLY A 28 1.43 12.03 -21.22
CA GLY A 28 1.45 10.56 -21.34
C GLY A 28 2.27 9.82 -20.26
N LYS A 29 2.57 10.45 -19.11
CA LYS A 29 3.32 9.83 -18.00
C LYS A 29 2.42 9.23 -16.92
N PRO A 30 2.94 8.33 -16.07
CA PRO A 30 2.15 7.69 -15.01
C PRO A 30 1.53 8.68 -14.02
N LEU A 31 0.41 8.27 -13.45
CA LEU A 31 -0.33 9.01 -12.44
C LEU A 31 -0.04 8.48 -11.04
N LEU A 32 0.06 9.39 -10.08
CA LEU A 32 0.21 9.12 -8.66
C LEU A 32 -1.14 9.34 -7.97
N ALA A 33 -1.57 8.40 -7.12
CA ALA A 33 -2.72 8.62 -6.25
C ALA A 33 -2.34 9.56 -5.10
N ARG A 34 -3.11 10.66 -4.93
CA ARG A 34 -2.94 11.62 -3.83
C ARG A 34 -4.04 11.42 -2.80
N TYR A 35 -3.66 11.26 -1.55
CA TYR A 35 -4.58 10.98 -0.44
C TYR A 35 -4.79 12.22 0.44
N ASP A 36 -5.92 12.29 1.15
CA ASP A 36 -6.10 13.26 2.22
C ASP A 36 -5.31 12.80 3.47
N LEU A 37 -4.01 13.13 3.47
CA LEU A 37 -3.12 12.74 4.57
C LEU A 37 -3.43 13.50 5.87
N ALA A 38 -4.04 14.69 5.78
CA ALA A 38 -4.44 15.45 6.96
C ALA A 38 -5.62 14.76 7.66
N ALA A 39 -6.60 14.26 6.90
CA ALA A 39 -7.67 13.42 7.43
C ALA A 39 -7.13 12.08 7.94
N ALA A 40 -6.26 11.41 7.18
CA ALA A 40 -5.68 10.12 7.59
C ALA A 40 -4.93 10.21 8.93
N ALA A 41 -4.13 11.27 9.13
CA ALA A 41 -3.35 11.46 10.35
C ALA A 41 -4.18 11.56 11.63
N GLN A 42 -5.47 11.92 11.54
CA GLN A 42 -6.35 12.03 12.70
C GLN A 42 -6.63 10.68 13.36
N THR A 43 -6.63 9.59 12.59
CA THR A 43 -7.04 8.26 13.07
C THR A 43 -6.00 7.17 12.80
N MET A 44 -5.10 7.36 11.83
CA MET A 44 -4.01 6.45 11.49
C MET A 44 -2.80 6.65 12.43
N THR A 45 -3.02 6.48 13.73
CA THR A 45 -1.97 6.56 14.75
C THR A 45 -1.37 5.17 15.03
N PRO A 46 -0.13 5.09 15.56
CA PRO A 46 0.45 3.79 15.94
C PRO A 46 -0.41 2.99 16.92
N SER A 47 -1.05 3.65 17.89
CA SER A 47 -1.96 3.00 18.86
C SER A 47 -3.18 2.41 18.16
N ASN A 48 -3.86 3.20 17.33
CA ASN A 48 -5.05 2.76 16.63
C ASN A 48 -4.72 1.67 15.60
N ILE A 49 -3.56 1.73 14.96
CA ILE A 49 -3.11 0.68 14.04
C ILE A 49 -2.86 -0.61 14.81
N ALA A 50 -2.22 -0.56 15.98
CA ALA A 50 -1.88 -1.71 16.80
C ALA A 50 -3.09 -2.55 17.24
N GLU A 51 -4.24 -1.90 17.47
CA GLU A 51 -5.50 -2.55 17.88
C GLU A 51 -6.26 -3.22 16.72
N ARG A 52 -5.90 -2.92 15.46
CA ARG A 52 -6.57 -3.48 14.28
C ARG A 52 -6.06 -4.88 13.96
N GLU A 53 -6.90 -5.65 13.28
CA GLU A 53 -6.52 -6.93 12.71
C GLU A 53 -5.25 -6.82 11.87
N ALA A 54 -4.38 -7.81 12.04
CA ALA A 54 -3.10 -7.90 11.37
C ALA A 54 -3.27 -8.23 9.87
N GLY A 55 -3.22 -7.22 9.01
CA GLY A 55 -3.27 -7.40 7.56
C GLY A 55 -2.99 -6.12 6.78
N LEU A 56 -3.20 -6.12 5.47
CA LEU A 56 -3.14 -4.90 4.65
C LEU A 56 -4.18 -3.86 5.10
N TRP A 57 -5.40 -4.31 5.38
CA TRP A 57 -6.58 -3.48 5.63
C TRP A 57 -6.51 -2.65 6.91
N ARG A 58 -5.53 -2.91 7.79
CA ARG A 58 -5.27 -2.07 8.97
C ARG A 58 -4.84 -0.65 8.62
N TYR A 59 -4.43 -0.37 7.39
CA TYR A 59 -4.04 0.95 6.90
C TYR A 59 -5.15 1.64 6.07
N ARG A 60 -6.40 1.35 6.41
CA ARG A 60 -7.62 1.78 5.70
C ARG A 60 -7.65 3.24 5.24
N GLU A 61 -7.07 4.15 6.00
CA GLU A 61 -7.06 5.59 5.71
C GLU A 61 -6.28 5.93 4.43
N VAL A 62 -5.35 5.07 4.01
CA VAL A 62 -4.54 5.24 2.79
C VAL A 62 -4.80 4.13 1.76
N LEU A 63 -6.00 3.54 1.80
CA LEU A 63 -6.49 2.58 0.81
C LEU A 63 -7.69 3.17 0.04
N PRO A 64 -7.85 2.84 -1.25
CA PRO A 64 -8.85 3.47 -2.13
C PRO A 64 -10.28 2.91 -1.99
N ILE A 65 -10.70 2.46 -0.80
CA ILE A 65 -12.02 1.84 -0.61
C ILE A 65 -13.11 2.89 -0.42
N GLU A 66 -14.25 2.70 -1.09
CA GLU A 66 -15.48 3.47 -0.89
C GLU A 66 -16.45 2.73 0.04
N ASP A 67 -16.76 1.48 -0.29
CA ASP A 67 -17.59 0.60 0.52
C ASP A 67 -16.75 -0.57 1.06
N TRP A 68 -16.69 -0.69 2.38
CA TRP A 68 -15.97 -1.75 3.07
C TRP A 68 -16.56 -3.14 2.83
N ASN A 69 -17.82 -3.23 2.41
CA ASN A 69 -18.45 -4.50 2.02
C ASN A 69 -17.86 -5.07 0.72
N ASN A 70 -17.18 -4.25 -0.09
CA ASN A 70 -16.55 -4.69 -1.34
C ASN A 70 -15.14 -5.28 -1.13
N VAL A 71 -14.64 -5.33 0.11
CA VAL A 71 -13.29 -5.83 0.39
C VAL A 71 -13.21 -7.33 0.07
N VAL A 72 -12.35 -7.67 -0.89
CA VAL A 72 -12.00 -9.05 -1.26
C VAL A 72 -10.59 -9.36 -0.75
N SER A 73 -10.47 -10.15 0.31
CA SER A 73 -9.19 -10.46 0.96
C SER A 73 -9.00 -11.96 1.17
N PHE A 74 -7.75 -12.41 1.08
CA PHE A 74 -7.31 -13.74 1.52
C PHE A 74 -6.36 -13.66 2.73
N GLY A 75 -6.34 -12.54 3.44
CA GLY A 75 -5.47 -12.31 4.60
C GLY A 75 -4.07 -11.82 4.23
N GLU A 76 -3.87 -11.25 3.04
CA GLU A 76 -2.59 -10.67 2.64
C GLU A 76 -2.10 -9.53 3.56
N GLY A 77 -0.78 -9.43 3.68
CA GLY A 77 -0.12 -8.52 4.59
C GLY A 77 0.41 -9.19 5.84
N TRP A 78 0.79 -8.36 6.81
CA TRP A 78 1.41 -8.78 8.08
C TRP A 78 2.49 -9.87 7.99
N THR A 79 3.21 -9.90 6.86
CA THR A 79 4.26 -10.88 6.61
C THR A 79 5.44 -10.73 7.57
N PRO A 80 6.22 -11.79 7.82
CA PRO A 80 7.34 -11.73 8.76
C PRO A 80 8.39 -10.67 8.40
N LEU A 81 8.99 -10.07 9.41
CA LEU A 81 10.24 -9.30 9.31
C LEU A 81 11.33 -10.12 9.98
N LEU A 82 12.09 -10.87 9.18
CA LEU A 82 13.06 -11.86 9.64
C LEU A 82 14.40 -11.19 9.93
N ASN A 83 14.94 -11.37 11.13
CA ASN A 83 16.31 -10.93 11.44
C ASN A 83 17.32 -11.93 10.84
N ALA A 84 18.09 -11.49 9.84
CA ALA A 84 18.98 -12.33 9.03
C ALA A 84 20.43 -12.35 9.58
N ARG A 85 20.58 -12.59 10.89
CA ARG A 85 21.88 -12.55 11.61
C ARG A 85 23.01 -13.33 10.93
N ARG A 86 22.71 -14.51 10.38
CA ARG A 86 23.71 -15.35 9.69
C ARG A 86 24.25 -14.70 8.42
N ILE A 87 23.40 -14.03 7.66
CA ILE A 87 23.81 -13.31 6.44
C ILE A 87 24.55 -12.03 6.84
N ALA A 88 24.04 -11.30 7.85
CA ALA A 88 24.70 -10.11 8.38
C ALA A 88 26.17 -10.38 8.76
N ALA A 89 26.44 -11.50 9.44
CA ALA A 89 27.80 -11.89 9.85
C ALA A 89 28.75 -12.21 8.68
N THR A 90 28.26 -12.43 7.47
CA THR A 90 29.11 -12.64 6.27
C THR A 90 29.46 -11.35 5.54
N LEU A 91 28.84 -10.22 5.91
CA LEU A 91 29.07 -8.94 5.25
C LEU A 91 30.33 -8.27 5.81
N PRO A 92 31.05 -7.48 5.00
CA PRO A 92 32.23 -6.73 5.45
C PRO A 92 31.87 -5.51 6.33
N VAL A 93 30.59 -5.33 6.68
CA VAL A 93 30.07 -4.22 7.47
C VAL A 93 29.17 -4.75 8.58
N GLU A 94 29.23 -4.13 9.75
CA GLU A 94 28.28 -4.40 10.82
C GLU A 94 26.94 -3.74 10.50
N ILE A 95 25.89 -4.56 10.40
CA ILE A 95 24.54 -4.10 10.06
C ILE A 95 23.48 -5.01 10.67
N ASP A 96 22.40 -4.41 11.18
CA ASP A 96 21.18 -5.13 11.51
C ASP A 96 20.39 -5.43 10.23
N LEU A 97 20.60 -6.63 9.68
CA LEU A 97 19.95 -7.05 8.44
C LEU A 97 18.58 -7.70 8.72
N PHE A 98 17.54 -7.16 8.08
CA PHE A 98 16.21 -7.74 8.10
C PHE A 98 15.69 -8.08 6.70
N ILE A 99 14.93 -9.15 6.59
CA ILE A 99 14.22 -9.57 5.37
C ILE A 99 12.72 -9.43 5.61
N LYS A 100 12.05 -8.61 4.78
CA LYS A 100 10.60 -8.54 4.73
C LYS A 100 10.08 -9.64 3.79
N ASP A 101 9.67 -10.77 4.34
CA ASP A 101 9.32 -11.96 3.56
C ASP A 101 7.88 -11.88 3.00
N GLU A 102 7.71 -11.10 1.93
CA GLU A 102 6.45 -11.00 1.19
C GLU A 102 6.07 -12.30 0.44
N GLY A 103 6.93 -13.33 0.45
CA GLY A 103 6.63 -14.66 -0.08
C GLY A 103 5.63 -15.45 0.77
N GLN A 104 5.31 -14.97 1.98
CA GLN A 104 4.31 -15.59 2.87
C GLN A 104 2.88 -15.09 2.62
N ASN A 105 2.67 -14.20 1.64
CA ASN A 105 1.31 -13.83 1.23
C ASN A 105 0.58 -15.03 0.60
N PRO A 106 -0.77 -15.00 0.49
CA PRO A 106 -1.57 -16.12 -0.01
C PRO A 106 -1.15 -16.69 -1.38
N THR A 107 -0.64 -15.84 -2.27
CA THR A 107 -0.17 -16.23 -3.62
C THR A 107 1.35 -16.37 -3.73
N GLN A 108 2.03 -16.41 -2.58
CA GLN A 108 3.49 -16.43 -2.45
C GLN A 108 4.18 -15.24 -3.14
N SER A 109 3.48 -14.11 -3.24
CA SER A 109 4.00 -12.91 -3.89
C SER A 109 3.48 -11.65 -3.20
N PHE A 110 4.32 -10.62 -3.16
CA PHE A 110 3.92 -9.27 -2.74
C PHE A 110 2.73 -8.72 -3.53
N LYS A 111 2.49 -9.26 -4.75
CA LYS A 111 1.37 -8.85 -5.61
C LYS A 111 0.01 -9.07 -4.96
N ALA A 112 -0.12 -9.99 -4.01
CA ALA A 112 -1.37 -10.20 -3.27
C ALA A 112 -1.92 -8.88 -2.70
N ARG A 113 -1.06 -8.03 -2.11
CA ARG A 113 -1.43 -6.74 -1.53
C ARG A 113 -2.04 -5.76 -2.54
N ARG A 114 -1.49 -5.71 -3.75
CA ARG A 114 -2.04 -4.81 -4.78
C ARG A 114 -3.32 -5.38 -5.36
N MET A 115 -3.35 -6.69 -5.61
CA MET A 115 -4.51 -7.33 -6.26
C MET A 115 -5.75 -7.27 -5.38
N THR A 116 -5.63 -7.50 -4.07
CA THR A 116 -6.77 -7.33 -3.15
C THR A 116 -7.35 -5.91 -3.21
N ALA A 117 -6.50 -4.88 -3.23
CA ALA A 117 -6.95 -3.49 -3.31
C ALA A 117 -7.58 -3.17 -4.66
N ALA A 118 -6.99 -3.66 -5.76
CA ALA A 118 -7.49 -3.45 -7.11
C ALA A 118 -8.83 -4.15 -7.37
N ILE A 119 -9.00 -5.38 -6.89
CA ILE A 119 -10.25 -6.15 -7.03
C ILE A 119 -11.35 -5.55 -6.16
N SER A 120 -11.01 -5.04 -4.97
CA SER A 120 -12.00 -4.42 -4.05
C SER A 120 -12.56 -3.08 -4.54
N VAL A 121 -11.97 -2.50 -5.60
CA VAL A 121 -12.42 -1.23 -6.21
C VAL A 121 -12.84 -1.40 -7.69
N ALA A 122 -12.94 -2.65 -8.15
CA ALA A 122 -13.27 -2.99 -9.53
C ALA A 122 -14.76 -2.80 -9.87
#